data_AF-S5MDE3-F1
#
_entry.id   AF-S5MDE3-F1
#
_cell.length_a   1.000
_cell.length_b   1.000
_cell.length_c   1.000
_cell.angle_alpha   90.00
_cell.angle_beta   90.00
_cell.angle_gamma   90.00
#
_symmetry.space_group_name_H-M   'P 1'
#
loop_
_entity.id
_entity.type
_entity.pdbx_description
1 polymer ?
#
loop_
_entity_poly.entity_id
_entity_poly.type
_entity_poly.pdbx_seq_one_letter_code
_entity_poly.pdbx_strand_id
1 'polypeptide(L)'
;MSDKNNLKEQKAQEKLKKIQQKKARKEDKKKIKLQKKEEFTKLYNEFEGHDGTQEGKIKAAKTKKVKKVKDKIDYKLALKEAPIKFLKEVNKIQWSSRKNLGTKFLWVIIFIAIFGVFFFFIDWGFQSLFELIKII
;
A
#
# COMPACT_ATOMS: atom_id res chain seq x y z
N MET A 1 -20.84 44.96 -9.50
CA MET A 1 -19.42 44.69 -9.16
C MET A 1 -19.21 44.05 -7.77
N SER A 2 -20.25 43.89 -6.92
CA SER A 2 -20.12 43.41 -5.54
C SER A 2 -19.84 41.90 -5.41
N ASP A 3 -20.48 41.05 -6.21
CA ASP A 3 -20.40 39.58 -6.07
C ASP A 3 -19.01 38.98 -6.34
N LYS A 4 -18.23 39.61 -7.24
CA LYS A 4 -16.87 39.14 -7.57
C LYS A 4 -15.87 39.35 -6.43
N ASN A 5 -16.11 40.35 -5.56
CA ASN A 5 -15.24 40.61 -4.41
C ASN A 5 -15.55 39.62 -3.27
N ASN A 6 -16.83 39.33 -3.03
CA ASN A 6 -17.26 38.35 -2.03
C ASN A 6 -16.73 36.93 -2.36
N LEU A 7 -16.75 36.53 -3.63
CA LEU A 7 -16.20 35.23 -4.07
C LEU A 7 -14.68 35.11 -3.84
N LYS A 8 -13.93 36.21 -3.99
CA LYS A 8 -12.47 36.22 -3.77
C LYS A 8 -12.14 36.11 -2.28
N GLU A 9 -12.89 36.79 -1.42
CA GLU A 9 -12.75 36.70 0.03
C GLU A 9 -13.07 35.31 0.56
N GLN A 10 -14.15 34.69 0.07
CA GLN A 10 -14.50 33.30 0.43
C GLN A 10 -13.39 32.31 0.03
N LYS A 11 -12.83 32.43 -1.18
CA LYS A 11 -11.70 31.59 -1.63
C LYS A 11 -10.43 31.83 -0.82
N ALA A 12 -10.17 33.06 -0.40
CA ALA A 12 -9.04 33.39 0.46
C ALA A 12 -9.20 32.76 1.86
N GLN A 13 -10.40 32.87 2.46
CA GLN A 13 -10.73 32.25 3.73
C GLN A 13 -10.64 30.71 3.66
N GLU A 14 -11.09 30.10 2.56
CA GLU A 14 -10.99 28.64 2.36
C GLU A 14 -9.54 28.18 2.24
N LYS A 15 -8.68 28.94 1.53
CA LYS A 15 -7.24 28.68 1.46
C LYS A 15 -6.57 28.79 2.84
N LEU A 16 -6.92 29.80 3.63
CA LEU A 16 -6.41 29.97 4.98
C LEU A 16 -6.82 28.80 5.90
N LYS A 17 -8.09 28.38 5.84
CA LYS A 17 -8.60 27.19 6.56
C LYS A 17 -7.84 25.92 6.16
N LYS A 18 -7.58 25.71 4.87
CA LYS A 18 -6.79 24.56 4.38
C LYS A 18 -5.34 24.59 4.88
N ILE A 19 -4.71 25.76 4.96
CA ILE A 19 -3.35 25.90 5.48
C ILE A 19 -3.32 25.63 6.98
N GLN A 20 -4.27 26.16 7.76
CA GLN A 20 -4.39 25.90 9.19
C GLN A 20 -4.62 24.41 9.49
N GLN A 21 -5.53 23.75 8.75
CA GLN A 21 -5.75 22.30 8.86
C GLN A 21 -4.49 21.49 8.52
N LYS A 22 -3.70 21.89 7.52
CA LYS A 22 -2.42 21.24 7.20
C LYS A 22 -1.39 21.42 8.31
N LYS A 23 -1.33 22.60 8.97
CA LYS A 23 -0.43 22.85 10.10
C LYS A 23 -0.84 22.02 11.33
N ALA A 24 -2.12 22.03 11.70
CA ALA A 24 -2.66 21.20 12.79
C ALA A 24 -2.34 19.71 12.59
N ARG A 25 -2.59 19.16 11.39
CA ARG A 25 -2.25 17.76 11.07
C ARG A 25 -0.76 17.45 11.19
N LYS A 26 0.14 18.41 10.90
CA LYS A 26 1.59 18.22 11.06
C LYS A 26 1.97 18.22 12.54
N GLU A 27 1.35 19.09 13.34
CA GLU A 27 1.56 19.17 14.78
C GLU A 27 1.04 17.93 15.49
N ASP A 28 -0.16 17.44 15.15
CA ASP A 28 -0.72 16.21 15.70
C ASP A 28 0.18 15.00 15.40
N LYS A 29 0.68 14.89 14.15
CA LYS A 29 1.63 13.84 13.78
C LYS A 29 2.94 13.92 14.57
N LYS A 30 3.41 15.13 14.89
CA LYS A 30 4.61 15.33 15.72
C LYS A 30 4.34 14.93 17.17
N LYS A 31 3.21 15.35 17.76
CA LYS A 31 2.79 14.99 19.13
C LYS A 31 2.64 13.48 19.29
N ILE A 32 1.98 12.80 18.36
CA ILE A 32 1.83 11.33 18.37
C ILE A 32 3.18 10.63 18.28
N LYS A 33 4.11 11.13 17.45
CA LYS A 33 5.47 10.57 17.37
C LYS A 33 6.26 10.77 18.66
N LEU A 34 6.10 11.92 19.32
CA LEU A 34 6.75 12.22 20.58
C LEU A 34 6.23 11.30 21.69
N GLN A 35 4.91 11.18 21.83
CA GLN A 35 4.27 10.30 22.80
C GLN A 35 4.71 8.84 22.62
N LYS A 36 4.76 8.33 21.39
CA LYS A 36 5.24 6.96 21.11
C LYS A 36 6.71 6.74 21.47
N LYS A 37 7.55 7.79 21.39
CA LYS A 37 8.95 7.74 21.80
C LYS A 37 9.04 7.76 23.32
N GLU A 38 8.32 8.64 24.00
CA GLU A 38 8.26 8.71 25.46
C GLU A 38 7.74 7.41 26.08
N GLU A 39 6.67 6.84 25.55
CA GLU A 39 6.16 5.52 25.93
C GLU A 39 7.22 4.42 25.76
N PHE A 40 8.00 4.48 24.68
CA PHE A 40 9.07 3.51 24.44
C PHE A 40 10.23 3.68 25.42
N THR A 41 10.65 4.93 25.67
CA THR A 41 11.73 5.22 26.62
C THR A 41 11.35 4.81 28.04
N LYS A 42 10.10 5.05 28.45
CA LYS A 42 9.57 4.58 29.74
C LYS A 42 9.63 3.05 29.84
N LEU A 43 9.11 2.35 28.84
CA LEU A 43 9.19 0.89 28.78
C LEU A 43 10.64 0.40 28.77
N TYR A 44 11.53 1.03 28.01
CA TYR A 44 12.94 0.66 27.94
C TYR A 44 13.67 0.79 29.29
N ASN A 45 13.36 1.84 30.05
CA ASN A 45 13.94 2.09 31.37
C ASN A 45 13.35 1.19 32.45
N GLU A 46 12.11 0.73 32.30
CA GLU A 46 11.45 -0.19 33.23
C GLU A 46 11.99 -1.63 33.13
N PHE A 47 12.60 -2.02 32.01
CA PHE A 47 13.19 -3.36 31.83
C PHE A 47 14.68 -3.40 32.15
N GLU A 48 15.04 -4.21 33.14
CA GLU A 48 16.37 -4.80 33.24
C GLU A 48 16.44 -5.99 32.27
N GLY A 49 17.44 -6.00 31.40
CA GLY A 49 17.55 -6.98 30.32
C GLY A 49 17.97 -8.31 30.92
N HIS A 50 17.32 -9.39 30.48
CA HIS A 50 17.60 -10.77 30.93
C HIS A 50 19.09 -11.17 30.75
N ASP A 51 19.82 -10.52 29.83
CA ASP A 51 21.21 -10.82 29.47
C ASP A 51 22.19 -9.64 29.71
N GLY A 52 21.80 -8.61 30.49
CA GLY A 52 22.64 -7.44 30.81
C GLY A 52 22.98 -6.50 29.64
N THR A 53 22.69 -6.88 28.41
CA THR A 53 23.01 -6.14 27.17
C THR A 53 21.87 -5.26 26.68
N GLN A 54 22.19 -4.13 26.02
CA GLN A 54 21.20 -3.18 25.50
C GLN A 54 20.25 -3.81 24.47
N GLU A 55 20.72 -4.79 23.69
CA GLU A 55 19.91 -5.47 22.67
C GLU A 55 18.78 -6.33 23.26
N GLY A 56 19.05 -7.01 24.39
CA GLY A 56 18.06 -7.80 25.12
C GLY A 56 16.91 -6.93 25.65
N LYS A 57 17.23 -5.73 26.16
CA LYS A 57 16.24 -4.73 26.61
C LYS A 57 15.33 -4.27 25.47
N ILE A 58 15.90 -4.04 24.28
CA ILE A 58 15.12 -3.62 23.09
C ILE A 58 14.16 -4.73 22.63
N LYS A 59 14.61 -5.99 22.62
CA LYS A 59 13.77 -7.13 22.22
C LYS A 59 12.62 -7.36 23.20
N ALA A 60 12.86 -7.31 24.52
CA ALA A 60 11.84 -7.43 25.55
C ALA A 60 10.80 -6.29 25.53
N ALA A 61 11.25 -5.04 25.35
CA ALA A 61 10.35 -3.90 25.23
C ALA A 61 9.47 -3.98 23.95
N LYS A 62 10.00 -4.52 22.85
CA LYS A 62 9.25 -4.69 21.59
C LYS A 62 8.20 -5.79 21.66
N THR A 63 8.49 -6.94 22.25
CA THR A 63 7.53 -8.05 22.37
C THR A 63 6.33 -7.68 23.26
N LYS A 64 6.54 -6.92 24.34
CA LYS A 64 5.44 -6.42 25.18
C LYS A 64 4.62 -5.30 24.51
N LYS A 65 5.22 -4.48 23.64
CA LYS A 65 4.54 -3.41 22.89
C LYS A 65 3.48 -3.93 21.89
N VAL A 66 3.52 -5.21 21.53
CA VAL A 66 2.65 -5.81 20.48
C VAL A 66 1.32 -6.36 21.01
N LYS A 67 1.14 -6.55 22.32
CA LYS A 67 -0.17 -6.90 22.89
C LYS A 67 -0.98 -5.67 23.25
N LYS A 68 -1.21 -4.76 22.29
CA LYS A 68 -2.43 -3.94 22.35
C LYS A 68 -3.57 -4.91 22.08
N VAL A 69 -4.41 -5.14 23.09
CA VAL A 69 -5.66 -5.89 22.97
C VAL A 69 -6.34 -5.41 21.68
N LYS A 70 -6.57 -6.30 20.72
CA LYS A 70 -7.33 -5.94 19.52
C LYS A 70 -8.66 -5.40 20.02
N ASP A 71 -8.87 -4.09 19.90
CA ASP A 71 -10.17 -3.48 20.17
C ASP A 71 -11.22 -4.29 19.41
N LYS A 72 -12.28 -4.71 20.10
CA LYS A 72 -13.36 -5.50 19.50
C LYS A 72 -13.89 -4.69 18.33
N ILE A 73 -13.62 -5.16 17.11
CA ILE A 73 -14.09 -4.50 15.91
C ILE A 73 -15.61 -4.62 15.93
N ASP A 74 -16.31 -3.49 16.04
CA ASP A 74 -17.77 -3.46 15.88
C ASP A 74 -18.11 -3.86 14.44
N TYR A 75 -18.43 -5.14 14.23
CA TYR A 75 -18.73 -5.71 12.92
C TYR A 75 -19.85 -4.94 12.20
N LYS A 76 -20.84 -4.44 12.94
CA LYS A 76 -21.94 -3.65 12.39
C LYS A 76 -21.47 -2.29 11.85
N LEU A 77 -20.48 -1.68 12.51
CA LEU A 77 -19.88 -0.42 12.06
C LEU A 77 -18.92 -0.66 10.90
N ALA A 78 -18.12 -1.72 10.97
CA ALA A 78 -17.21 -2.13 9.90
C ALA A 78 -17.95 -2.46 8.59
N LEU A 79 -19.10 -3.13 8.66
CA LEU A 79 -19.94 -3.43 7.49
C LEU A 79 -20.60 -2.18 6.90
N LYS A 80 -21.04 -1.23 7.74
CA LYS A 80 -21.56 0.06 7.25
C LYS A 80 -20.47 0.93 6.61
N GLU A 81 -19.24 0.86 7.13
CA GLU A 81 -18.09 1.58 6.58
C GLU A 81 -17.41 0.88 5.41
N ALA A 82 -17.61 -0.42 5.24
CA ALA A 82 -17.03 -1.22 4.17
C ALA A 82 -17.32 -0.64 2.78
N PRO A 83 -18.58 -0.41 2.36
CA PRO A 83 -18.86 0.10 1.01
C PRO A 83 -18.24 1.48 0.77
N ILE A 84 -18.21 2.34 1.79
CA ILE A 84 -17.61 3.67 1.72
C ILE A 84 -16.07 3.58 1.62
N LYS A 85 -15.45 2.63 2.31
CA LYS A 85 -14.01 2.34 2.20
C LYS A 85 -13.66 1.73 0.84
N PHE A 86 -14.48 0.81 0.34
CA PHE A 86 -14.33 0.25 -1.01
C PHE A 86 -14.42 1.33 -2.08
N LEU A 87 -15.41 2.23 -2.03
CA LEU A 87 -15.50 3.34 -2.99
C LEU A 87 -14.28 4.28 -2.92
N LYS A 88 -13.74 4.53 -1.72
CA LYS A 88 -12.49 5.29 -1.56
C LYS A 88 -11.27 4.55 -2.12
N GLU A 89 -11.25 3.23 -2.05
CA GLU A 89 -10.18 2.42 -2.65
C GLU A 89 -10.31 2.31 -4.16
N VAL A 90 -11.52 2.13 -4.68
CA VAL A 90 -11.82 2.16 -6.12
C VAL A 90 -11.41 3.49 -6.74
N ASN A 91 -11.63 4.61 -6.05
CA ASN A 91 -11.18 5.92 -6.52
C ASN A 91 -9.65 6.08 -6.52
N LYS A 92 -8.90 5.24 -5.77
CA LYS A 92 -7.43 5.19 -5.86
C LYS A 92 -6.94 4.33 -7.01
N ILE A 93 -7.79 3.46 -7.57
CA ILE A 93 -7.42 2.62 -8.72
C ILE A 93 -7.23 3.55 -9.91
N GLN A 94 -5.98 3.70 -10.35
CA GLN A 94 -5.69 4.34 -11.62
C GLN A 94 -6.17 3.42 -12.74
N TRP A 95 -7.31 3.75 -13.33
CA TRP A 95 -7.79 3.10 -14.54
C TRP A 95 -6.72 3.19 -15.61
N SER A 96 -6.29 2.04 -16.13
CA SER A 96 -5.30 2.01 -17.19
C SER A 96 -5.83 2.79 -18.39
N SER A 97 -5.12 3.84 -18.80
CA SER A 97 -5.43 4.55 -20.04
C SER A 97 -5.45 3.57 -21.22
N ARG A 98 -6.32 3.83 -22.21
CA ARG A 98 -6.46 3.01 -23.44
C ARG A 98 -5.11 2.71 -24.09
N LYS A 99 -4.17 3.65 -24.01
CA LYS A 99 -2.79 3.49 -24.50
C LYS A 99 -2.02 2.40 -23.73
N ASN A 100 -2.05 2.43 -22.40
CA ASN A 100 -1.38 1.42 -21.55
C ASN A 100 -2.03 0.03 -21.68
N LEU A 101 -3.34 -0.01 -21.92
CA LEU A 101 -4.05 -1.26 -22.15
C LEU A 101 -3.61 -1.90 -23.48
N GLY A 102 -3.49 -1.11 -24.54
CA GLY A 102 -2.97 -1.56 -25.84
C GLY A 102 -1.54 -2.08 -25.76
N THR A 103 -0.64 -1.37 -25.06
CA THR A 103 0.76 -1.81 -24.91
C THR A 103 0.88 -3.12 -24.14
N LYS A 104 0.11 -3.31 -23.07
CA LYS A 104 0.09 -4.57 -22.31
C LYS A 104 -0.46 -5.72 -23.14
N PHE A 105 -1.54 -5.47 -23.89
CA PHE A 105 -2.13 -6.47 -24.77
C PHE A 105 -1.20 -6.87 -25.91
N LEU A 106 -0.51 -5.90 -26.53
CA LEU A 106 0.50 -6.17 -27.56
C LEU A 106 1.64 -7.03 -27.03
N TRP A 107 2.10 -6.77 -25.80
CA TRP A 107 3.12 -7.59 -25.14
C TRP A 107 2.68 -9.04 -24.97
N VAL A 108 1.41 -9.28 -24.62
CA VAL A 108 0.86 -10.64 -24.50
C VAL A 108 0.82 -11.34 -25.86
N ILE A 109 0.43 -10.65 -26.93
CA ILE A 109 0.44 -11.23 -28.29
C ILE A 109 1.85 -11.62 -28.70
N ILE A 110 2.82 -10.73 -28.49
CA ILE A 110 4.23 -11.00 -28.81
C ILE A 110 4.73 -12.21 -28.01
N PHE A 111 4.38 -12.29 -26.71
CA PHE A 111 4.72 -13.43 -25.87
C PHE A 111 4.13 -14.73 -26.40
N ILE A 112 2.83 -14.75 -26.75
CA ILE A 112 2.17 -15.94 -27.31
C ILE A 112 2.82 -16.34 -28.64
N ALA A 113 3.15 -15.38 -29.51
CA ALA A 113 3.80 -15.64 -30.79
C ALA A 113 5.18 -16.28 -30.61
N ILE A 114 6.00 -15.78 -29.68
CA ILE A 114 7.31 -16.35 -29.35
C ILE A 114 7.15 -17.80 -28.87
N PHE A 115 6.20 -18.05 -27.97
CA PHE A 115 5.93 -19.41 -27.50
C PHE A 115 5.39 -20.31 -28.60
N GLY A 116 4.53 -19.82 -29.49
CA GLY A 116 4.04 -20.59 -30.64
C GLY A 116 5.18 -21.03 -31.56
N VAL A 117 6.11 -20.14 -31.87
CA VAL A 117 7.31 -20.47 -32.66
C VAL A 117 8.21 -21.44 -31.90
N PHE A 118 8.40 -21.25 -30.60
CA PHE A 118 9.20 -22.14 -29.76
C PHE A 118 8.62 -23.57 -29.74
N PHE A 119 7.31 -23.72 -29.51
CA PHE A 119 6.65 -25.02 -29.54
C PHE A 119 6.68 -25.66 -30.92
N PHE A 120 6.57 -24.87 -31.99
CA PHE A 120 6.72 -25.38 -33.36
C PHE A 120 8.11 -26.03 -33.58
N PHE A 121 9.19 -25.42 -33.09
CA PHE A 121 10.52 -26.03 -33.18
C PHE A 121 10.68 -27.27 -32.30
N ILE A 122 10.05 -27.29 -31.12
CA ILE A 122 10.03 -28.47 -30.27
C ILE A 122 9.32 -29.63 -30.97
N ASP A 123 8.16 -29.38 -31.57
CA ASP A 123 7.39 -30.39 -32.30
C ASP A 123 8.17 -30.91 -33.50
N TRP A 124 8.83 -30.04 -34.26
CA TRP A 124 9.73 -30.46 -35.34
C TRP A 124 10.87 -31.33 -34.79
N GLY A 125 11.50 -30.90 -33.69
CA GLY A 125 12.57 -31.66 -33.04
C GLY A 125 12.11 -33.06 -32.63
N PHE A 126 10.91 -33.19 -32.07
CA PHE A 126 10.32 -34.48 -31.72
C PHE A 126 10.01 -35.33 -32.95
N GLN A 127 9.43 -34.75 -34.01
CA GLN A 127 9.17 -35.48 -35.25
C GLN A 127 10.46 -36.05 -35.85
N SER A 128 11.52 -35.24 -35.93
CA SER A 128 12.82 -35.70 -36.43
C SER A 128 13.45 -36.77 -35.55
N LEU A 129 13.27 -36.67 -34.22
CA LEU A 129 13.73 -37.69 -33.29
C LEU A 129 12.92 -39.01 -33.44
N PHE A 130 11.61 -38.93 -33.67
CA PHE A 130 10.76 -40.09 -33.89
C PHE A 130 11.07 -40.79 -35.22
N GLU A 131 11.37 -40.05 -36.29
CA GLU A 131 11.88 -40.59 -37.56
C GLU A 131 13.22 -41.32 -37.36
N LEU A 132 14.15 -40.72 -36.59
CA LEU A 132 15.45 -41.32 -36.29
C LEU A 132 15.35 -42.63 -35.50
N ILE A 133 14.40 -42.69 -34.55
CA ILE A 133 14.17 -43.89 -33.72
C ILE A 133 13.29 -44.91 -34.47
N LYS A 134 12.82 -44.62 -35.69
CA LYS A 134 11.90 -45.46 -36.49
C LYS A 134 10.65 -45.90 -35.72
N ILE A 135 10.14 -45.02 -34.86
CA ILE A 135 8.85 -45.24 -34.20
C ILE A 135 7.71 -44.89 -35.18
N ILE A 136 8.01 -44.02 -36.15
CA ILE A 136 7.24 -43.70 -37.36
C ILE A 136 8.12 -44.01 -38.57
#